data_AF-K9PIJ1-F1
#
_entry.id   AF-K9PIJ1-F1
#
_cell.length_a   1.000
_cell.length_b   1.000
_cell.length_c   1.000
_cell.angle_alpha   90.00
_cell.angle_beta   90.00
_cell.angle_gamma   90.00
#
_symmetry.space_group_name_H-M   'P 1'
#
loop_
_entity.id
_entity.type
_entity.pdbx_description
1 polymer ?
#
loop_
_entity_poly.entity_id
_entity_poly.type
_entity_poly.pdbx_seq_one_letter_code
_entity_poly.pdbx_strand_id
1 'polypeptide(L)'
;MLSHLKSKKNILQNTKIRVSGTPSKIALCIIFFIILPICTFTTFSYIFSLFTYDEASSNPTSIPWIDNKSECLHTHRTWQDNKCWDAEHNPTF
;
A
#
# COMPACT_ATOMS: atom_id res chain seq x y z
N MET A 1 -56.39 -1.43 8.25
CA MET A 1 -55.68 -1.18 6.98
C MET A 1 -55.23 0.29 6.81
N LEU A 2 -56.05 1.28 7.16
CA LEU A 2 -55.72 2.71 7.05
C LEU A 2 -54.57 3.21 7.97
N SER A 3 -54.36 2.59 9.13
CA SER A 3 -53.30 2.96 10.08
C SER A 3 -51.89 2.69 9.55
N HIS A 4 -51.69 1.61 8.79
CA HIS A 4 -50.40 1.25 8.18
C HIS A 4 -50.00 2.22 7.08
N LEU A 5 -50.95 2.73 6.30
CA LEU A 5 -50.70 3.73 5.26
C LEU A 5 -50.28 5.06 5.88
N LYS A 6 -50.91 5.46 6.99
CA LYS A 6 -50.54 6.68 7.73
C LYS A 6 -49.16 6.57 8.36
N SER A 7 -48.81 5.40 8.91
CA SER A 7 -47.49 5.10 9.46
C SER A 7 -46.39 5.14 8.38
N LYS A 8 -46.59 4.49 7.22
CA LYS A 8 -45.64 4.54 6.10
C LYS A 8 -45.44 5.96 5.55
N LYS A 9 -46.52 6.75 5.47
CA LYS A 9 -46.45 8.13 4.99
C LYS A 9 -45.64 9.02 5.92
N ASN A 10 -45.74 8.82 7.23
CA ASN A 10 -44.95 9.55 8.22
C ASN A 10 -43.46 9.14 8.20
N ILE A 11 -43.15 7.87 7.95
CA ILE A 11 -41.77 7.38 7.82
C ILE A 11 -41.11 7.98 6.55
N LEU A 12 -41.80 7.96 5.41
CA LEU A 12 -41.28 8.48 4.14
C LEU A 12 -41.09 10.00 4.16
N GLN A 13 -41.93 10.73 4.90
CA GLN A 13 -41.81 12.17 5.08
C GLN A 13 -40.65 12.55 6.02
N ASN A 14 -40.29 11.69 6.96
CA ASN A 14 -39.18 11.90 7.89
C ASN A 14 -37.81 11.67 7.21
N THR A 15 -37.75 10.87 6.14
CA THR A 15 -36.53 10.66 5.34
C THR A 15 -36.27 11.74 4.28
N LYS A 16 -37.03 12.84 4.28
CA LYS A 16 -36.77 13.98 3.38
C LYS A 16 -35.68 14.86 3.99
N ILE A 17 -34.43 14.45 3.82
CA ILE A 17 -33.25 15.27 4.13
C ILE A 17 -33.43 16.60 3.36
N ARG A 18 -33.78 17.68 4.07
CA ARG A 18 -33.80 19.02 3.51
C ARG A 18 -32.35 19.45 3.30
N VAL A 19 -31.84 19.10 2.13
CA VAL A 19 -30.69 19.74 1.51
C VAL A 19 -31.11 21.18 1.19
N SER A 20 -30.96 22.06 2.19
CA SER A 20 -31.11 23.51 2.05
C SER A 20 -29.76 24.12 1.73
N GLY A 21 -29.25 23.78 0.57
CA GLY A 21 -28.08 24.38 -0.07
C GLY A 21 -28.30 24.24 -1.56
N THR A 22 -27.88 25.24 -2.34
CA THR A 22 -27.91 25.13 -3.81
C THR A 22 -27.32 23.77 -4.19
N PRO A 23 -28.06 22.89 -4.89
CA PRO A 23 -27.70 21.48 -5.06
C PRO A 23 -26.29 21.30 -5.65
N SER A 24 -25.83 22.28 -6.43
CA SER A 24 -24.46 22.40 -6.93
C SER A 24 -23.40 22.45 -5.82
N LYS A 25 -23.62 23.21 -4.74
CA LYS A 25 -22.66 23.31 -3.63
C LYS A 25 -22.52 21.98 -2.89
N ILE A 26 -23.62 21.25 -2.74
CA ILE A 26 -23.62 19.96 -2.04
C ILE A 26 -22.99 18.87 -2.91
N ALA A 27 -23.27 18.87 -4.22
CA ALA A 27 -22.57 18.00 -5.16
C ALA A 27 -21.05 18.24 -5.15
N LEU A 28 -20.62 19.51 -5.14
CA LEU A 28 -19.20 19.86 -5.04
C LEU A 28 -18.59 19.40 -3.72
N CYS A 29 -19.28 19.58 -2.59
CA CYS A 29 -18.81 19.05 -1.30
C CYS A 29 -18.62 17.53 -1.35
N ILE A 30 -19.60 16.79 -1.86
CA ILE A 30 -19.52 15.32 -1.93
C ILE A 30 -18.32 14.87 -2.78
N ILE A 31 -18.14 15.48 -3.95
CA ILE A 31 -17.01 15.18 -4.83
C ILE A 31 -15.68 15.48 -4.13
N PHE A 32 -15.58 16.63 -3.46
CA PHE A 32 -14.39 17.03 -2.71
C PHE A 32 -14.06 16.04 -1.58
N PHE A 33 -15.07 15.61 -0.81
CA PHE A 33 -14.91 14.64 0.26
C PHE A 33 -14.57 13.22 -0.21
N ILE A 34 -14.78 12.90 -1.49
CA ILE A 34 -14.37 11.62 -2.08
C ILE A 34 -12.98 11.73 -2.71
N ILE A 35 -12.71 12.80 -3.45
CA ILE A 35 -11.43 12.97 -4.16
C ILE A 35 -10.29 13.19 -3.17
N LEU A 36 -10.47 14.05 -2.17
CA LEU A 36 -9.43 14.33 -1.19
C LEU A 36 -8.88 13.07 -0.51
N PRO A 37 -9.69 12.19 0.11
CA PRO A 37 -9.15 11.03 0.80
C PRO A 37 -8.45 10.07 -0.16
N ILE A 38 -8.94 9.92 -1.41
CA ILE A 38 -8.29 9.08 -2.42
C ILE A 38 -6.91 9.65 -2.78
N CYS A 39 -6.81 10.95 -3.05
CA CYS A 39 -5.55 11.61 -3.36
C CYS A 39 -4.57 11.55 -2.19
N THR A 40 -5.03 11.77 -0.96
CA THR A 40 -4.17 11.67 0.23
C THR A 40 -3.73 10.23 0.48
N PHE A 41 -4.62 9.26 0.28
CA PHE A 41 -4.30 7.85 0.50
C PHE A 41 -3.26 7.38 -0.51
N THR A 42 -3.45 7.67 -1.79
CA THR A 42 -2.51 7.28 -2.85
C THR A 42 -1.13 7.93 -2.70
N THR A 43 -1.08 9.23 -2.39
CA THR A 43 0.20 9.92 -2.15
C THR A 43 0.89 9.40 -0.88
N PHE A 44 0.15 9.18 0.20
CA PHE A 44 0.69 8.59 1.42
C PHE A 44 1.21 7.16 1.18
N SER A 45 0.45 6.30 0.49
CA SER A 45 0.89 4.94 0.16
C SER A 45 2.16 4.93 -0.69
N TYR A 46 2.29 5.83 -1.65
CA TYR A 46 3.49 5.94 -2.47
C TYR A 46 4.70 6.38 -1.63
N ILE A 47 4.56 7.43 -0.83
CA ILE A 47 5.62 7.91 0.06
C ILE A 47 6.00 6.82 1.08
N PHE A 48 5.02 6.16 1.68
CA PHE A 48 5.24 5.04 2.59
C PHE A 48 5.98 3.90 1.91
N SER A 49 5.63 3.56 0.66
CA SER A 49 6.34 2.55 -0.12
C SER A 49 7.80 2.90 -0.35
N LEU A 50 8.15 4.19 -0.49
CA LEU A 50 9.55 4.61 -0.61
C LEU A 50 10.32 4.41 0.70
N PHE A 51 9.67 4.62 1.84
CA PHE A 51 10.28 4.38 3.16
C PHE A 51 10.34 2.92 3.55
N THR A 52 9.42 2.08 3.05
CA THR A 52 9.46 0.62 3.26
C THR A 52 10.25 -0.11 2.19
N TYR A 53 10.75 0.58 1.16
CA TYR A 53 11.69 0.00 0.22
C TYR A 53 13.08 -0.03 0.88
N ASP A 54 13.18 -0.79 1.95
CA ASP A 54 14.45 -1.24 2.52
C ASP A 54 14.50 -2.74 2.30
N GLU A 55 15.30 -3.08 1.30
CA GLU A 55 16.05 -4.31 1.06
C GLU A 55 16.56 -4.07 -0.36
N ALA A 56 17.68 -3.33 -0.46
CA ALA A 56 18.46 -3.37 -1.68
C ALA A 56 18.70 -4.86 -1.93
N SER A 57 18.00 -5.43 -2.92
CA SER A 57 18.05 -6.86 -3.16
C SER A 57 19.52 -7.24 -3.20
N SER A 58 20.00 -7.97 -2.20
CA SER A 58 21.35 -8.50 -2.24
C SER A 58 21.41 -9.32 -3.52
N ASN A 59 22.30 -8.94 -4.42
CA ASN A 59 22.52 -9.69 -5.65
C ASN A 59 23.78 -10.51 -5.41
N PRO A 60 23.64 -11.69 -4.79
CA PRO A 60 24.81 -12.44 -4.40
C PRO A 60 25.61 -12.83 -5.64
N THR A 61 26.93 -12.65 -5.57
CA THR A 61 27.84 -13.03 -6.64
C THR A 61 28.69 -14.22 -6.22
N SER A 62 29.03 -15.08 -7.18
CA SER A 62 29.92 -16.21 -6.90
C SER A 62 31.38 -15.75 -6.92
N ILE A 63 32.16 -16.14 -5.92
CA ILE A 63 33.60 -15.84 -5.84
C ILE A 63 34.40 -16.90 -6.62
N PRO A 64 35.09 -16.54 -7.72
CA PRO A 64 35.72 -17.53 -8.60
C PRO A 64 37.01 -18.13 -8.05
N TRP A 65 37.66 -17.48 -7.08
CA TRP A 65 38.93 -17.97 -6.50
C TRP A 65 38.76 -18.79 -5.21
N ILE A 66 37.53 -18.96 -4.70
CA ILE A 66 37.24 -19.80 -3.53
C ILE A 66 36.45 -21.02 -4.00
N ASP A 67 37.15 -22.14 -4.16
CA ASP A 67 36.61 -23.44 -4.56
C ASP A 67 36.49 -24.42 -3.38
N ASN A 68 36.81 -23.97 -2.18
CA ASN A 68 36.78 -24.76 -0.95
C ASN A 68 35.68 -24.29 0.01
N LYS A 69 34.80 -25.21 0.40
CA LYS A 69 33.74 -24.96 1.40
C LYS A 69 34.29 -24.43 2.72
N SER A 70 35.39 -25.00 3.22
CA SER A 70 35.97 -24.59 4.52
C SER A 70 36.46 -23.15 4.47
N GLU A 71 37.08 -22.76 3.37
CA GLU A 71 37.58 -21.39 3.15
C GLU A 71 36.41 -20.40 3.02
N CYS A 72 35.39 -20.75 2.25
CA CYS A 72 34.18 -19.93 2.11
C CYS A 72 33.53 -19.64 3.46
N LEU A 73 33.31 -20.67 4.28
CA LEU A 73 32.68 -20.54 5.59
C LEU A 73 33.55 -19.78 6.60
N HIS A 74 34.88 -19.89 6.50
CA HIS A 74 35.80 -19.09 7.33
C HIS A 74 35.67 -17.59 7.05
N THR A 75 35.24 -17.21 5.85
CA THR A 75 34.98 -15.81 5.49
C THR A 75 33.56 -15.33 5.79
N HIS A 76 32.77 -16.10 6.55
CA HIS A 76 31.36 -15.80 6.86
C HIS A 76 30.44 -15.69 5.62
N ARG A 77 30.83 -16.35 4.52
CA ARG A 77 30.05 -16.38 3.27
C ARG A 77 29.23 -17.66 3.14
N THR A 78 28.32 -17.68 2.16
CA THR A 78 27.43 -18.82 1.95
C THR A 78 28.00 -19.78 0.92
N TRP A 79 28.09 -21.07 1.26
CA TRP A 79 28.45 -22.12 0.31
C TRP A 79 27.19 -22.78 -0.26
N GLN A 80 26.98 -22.65 -1.56
CA GLN A 80 25.82 -23.20 -2.27
C GLN A 80 26.20 -23.57 -3.72
N ASP A 81 25.68 -24.70 -4.22
CA ASP A 81 25.90 -25.17 -5.59
C ASP A 81 27.38 -25.31 -5.99
N ASN A 82 28.20 -25.84 -5.06
CA ASN A 82 29.66 -25.95 -5.18
C ASN A 82 30.38 -24.62 -5.47
N LYS A 83 29.80 -23.51 -5.02
CA LYS A 83 30.36 -22.17 -5.15
C LYS A 83 30.26 -21.42 -3.82
N CYS A 84 31.18 -20.48 -3.62
CA CYS A 84 31.08 -19.51 -2.56
C CYS A 84 30.32 -18.27 -3.04
N TRP A 85 29.31 -17.83 -2.28
CA TRP A 85 28.45 -16.70 -2.61
C TRP A 85 28.68 -15.54 -1.63
N ASP A 86 28.91 -14.37 -2.19
CA ASP A 86 29.04 -13.10 -1.47
C ASP A 86 27.77 -12.27 -1.61
N ALA A 87 27.11 -11.99 -0.49
CA ALA A 87 25.85 -11.24 -0.41
C ALA A 87 26.05 -9.75 -0.12
N GLU A 88 27.29 -9.28 0.03
CA GLU A 88 27.59 -7.88 0.39
C GLU A 88 27.44 -6.91 -0.79
N HIS A 89 27.18 -7.41 -2.00
CA HIS A 89 27.04 -6.58 -3.18
C HIS A 89 25.60 -6.10 -3.40
N ASN A 90 25.43 -4.79 -3.27
CA ASN A 90 24.25 -4.08 -3.73
C ASN A 90 24.42 -3.73 -5.22
N PRO A 91 23.50 -4.11 -6.12
CA PRO A 91 23.60 -3.78 -7.55
C PRO A 91 23.60 -2.27 -7.84
N THR A 92 23.31 -1.41 -6.85
CA THR A 92 23.34 0.04 -7.01
C THR A 92 24.70 0.69 -6.75
N PHE A 93 25.74 -0.05 -6.34
CA PHE A 93 27.12 0.46 -6.19
C PHE A 93 28.20 -0.60 -6.41
#